data_AF-A0A519HV87-F1
#
_entry.id   AF-A0A519HV87-F1
#
_cell.length_a   1.000
_cell.length_b   1.000
_cell.length_c   1.000
_cell.angle_alpha   90.00
_cell.angle_beta   90.00
_cell.angle_gamma   90.00
#
_symmetry.space_group_name_H-M   'P 1'
#
loop_
_entity.id
_entity.type
_entity.pdbx_description
1 polymer ?
#
loop_
_entity_poly.entity_id
_entity_poly.type
_entity_poly.pdbx_seq_one_letter_code
_entity_poly.pdbx_strand_id
1 'polypeptide(L)'
;MRRSIVLSAASALAFMIAAPALAQDSVPIEVGATVRGAIDADDASADGPHFDGYQFEARRGQRFEVIMTSEAFDTFLEVYGPSSGDTALGTDDDGMGGETTDSRLRFTAPVDGTYVLRARPLSEGEGAYVLSLIQRPPAGRAPRPTGVRLGQTVRGDLGDRDPEAADGSSYDAFSWRARRGDRILISLDAEDFDPLVRIGRMNDGEFEELAQNDDGGDTGLNSRLIYAAPDNGDYIIRATALNGAGAGAYTLKLEQGPETGPAEAIEIGGSVEGRLSEDDGKGAGGSTADRYRFHGREGQRVRISMSSDDFDAYLELFDESETSLATDDDGAGEGTDSRLIYTLPREADYVIETRAFSEGTGDYTLSIEEMEPEKTPEAMAFDAKLEGEIGEGDSRDASDRGFDAFSFTGREGQRVQATMRSGDFDTLLQLGNAGGGEFEALASDDDGLGEGTDSRLSFTLPADGDYVLRASPLAADGKGLYSLELVDRGPQPKAGSLLVGSTARGTLSETDATAENNSFYDAYRVTLNKDEKLLITMVSNEVDSFLMVGEDKDGDYEMLTSDDDGLSDTHAKVEWTAPEDGTYEIRAGSFQQGQTGAYALNVEKQP
;
A
#
# COMPACT_ATOMS: atom_id res chain seq x y z
N MET A 1 -9.73 38.77 -68.16
CA MET A 1 -10.27 37.65 -67.37
C MET A 1 -10.82 38.22 -66.08
N ARG A 2 -12.13 38.16 -65.90
CA ARG A 2 -12.88 38.85 -64.84
C ARG A 2 -12.65 38.17 -63.49
N ARG A 3 -12.20 38.95 -62.50
CA ARG A 3 -12.18 38.58 -61.08
C ARG A 3 -13.46 39.11 -60.46
N SER A 4 -14.27 38.21 -59.89
CA SER A 4 -15.45 38.55 -59.10
C SER A 4 -15.55 37.63 -57.89
N ILE A 5 -15.73 38.29 -56.74
CA ILE A 5 -16.02 37.85 -55.39
C ILE A 5 -17.16 36.83 -55.30
N VAL A 6 -17.05 35.86 -54.38
CA VAL A 6 -18.21 35.24 -53.72
C VAL A 6 -17.89 35.03 -52.24
N LEU A 7 -18.72 35.63 -51.38
CA LEU A 7 -18.89 35.37 -49.95
C LEU A 7 -19.26 33.88 -49.73
N SER A 8 -18.69 33.25 -48.72
CA SER A 8 -19.29 32.05 -48.11
C SER A 8 -19.40 32.23 -46.62
N ALA A 9 -20.64 32.05 -46.14
CA ALA A 9 -21.09 32.23 -44.78
C ALA A 9 -20.45 31.23 -43.82
N ALA A 10 -20.11 31.71 -42.62
CA ALA A 10 -19.83 30.88 -41.47
C ALA A 10 -21.16 30.34 -40.91
N SER A 11 -21.38 29.03 -41.04
CA SER A 11 -22.37 28.32 -40.22
C SER A 11 -21.63 27.68 -39.06
N ALA A 12 -21.91 28.18 -37.85
CA ALA A 12 -21.58 27.52 -36.61
C ALA A 12 -22.37 26.20 -36.53
N LEU A 13 -21.68 25.08 -36.47
CA LEU A 13 -22.22 23.80 -36.05
C LEU A 13 -21.55 23.49 -34.71
N ALA A 14 -22.32 23.63 -33.63
CA ALA A 14 -21.90 23.21 -32.30
C ALA A 14 -21.85 21.67 -32.28
N PHE A 15 -20.65 21.12 -32.11
CA PHE A 15 -20.48 19.72 -31.72
C PHE A 15 -20.77 19.62 -30.23
N MET A 16 -21.88 18.95 -29.87
CA MET A 16 -22.09 18.42 -28.53
C MET A 16 -21.41 17.05 -28.51
N ILE A 17 -20.23 16.99 -27.91
CA ILE A 17 -19.59 15.75 -27.51
C ILE A 17 -20.25 15.36 -26.19
N ALA A 18 -20.86 14.18 -26.12
CA ALA A 18 -21.31 13.62 -24.85
C ALA A 18 -20.06 13.23 -24.06
N ALA A 19 -19.83 13.92 -22.95
CA ALA A 19 -18.76 13.63 -22.01
C ALA A 19 -19.16 12.42 -21.13
N PRO A 20 -18.20 11.65 -20.58
CA PRO A 20 -18.49 10.53 -19.68
C PRO A 20 -19.33 11.00 -18.48
N ALA A 21 -20.01 10.09 -17.78
CA ALA A 21 -20.86 10.41 -16.63
C ALA A 21 -20.16 11.25 -15.54
N LEU A 22 -18.82 11.28 -15.51
CA LEU A 22 -17.98 12.20 -14.73
C LEU A 22 -18.18 13.70 -15.05
N ALA A 23 -18.88 14.04 -16.13
CA ALA A 23 -19.05 15.40 -16.64
C ALA A 23 -20.51 15.87 -16.71
N GLN A 24 -21.48 15.09 -16.20
CA GLN A 24 -22.88 15.50 -16.36
C GLN A 24 -23.34 16.60 -15.40
N ASP A 25 -22.68 16.83 -14.26
CA ASP A 25 -23.00 17.92 -13.33
C ASP A 25 -21.78 18.73 -12.85
N SER A 26 -20.66 18.71 -13.59
CA SER A 26 -19.50 19.53 -13.24
C SER A 26 -19.56 20.92 -13.86
N VAL A 27 -19.37 21.96 -13.03
CA VAL A 27 -19.40 23.35 -13.46
C VAL A 27 -17.98 23.82 -13.83
N PRO A 28 -17.77 24.52 -14.94
CA PRO A 28 -16.45 25.07 -15.26
C PRO A 28 -15.95 26.02 -14.16
N ILE A 29 -14.73 25.80 -13.69
CA ILE A 29 -14.01 26.69 -12.78
C ILE A 29 -12.75 27.23 -13.45
N GLU A 30 -12.52 28.54 -13.33
CA GLU A 30 -11.27 29.14 -13.80
C GLU A 30 -10.17 28.99 -12.75
N VAL A 31 -8.95 28.67 -13.20
CA VAL A 31 -7.77 28.68 -12.34
C VAL A 31 -7.55 30.10 -11.80
N GLY A 32 -7.46 30.23 -10.47
CA GLY A 32 -7.41 31.49 -9.74
C GLY A 32 -8.78 31.97 -9.22
N ALA A 33 -9.86 31.24 -9.49
CA ALA A 33 -11.19 31.57 -8.99
C ALA A 33 -11.42 31.07 -7.56
N THR A 34 -12.30 31.79 -6.86
CA THR A 34 -12.92 31.36 -5.61
C THR A 34 -14.44 31.25 -5.84
N VAL A 35 -15.00 30.09 -5.57
CA VAL A 35 -16.42 29.75 -5.72
C VAL A 35 -17.06 29.66 -4.33
N ARG A 36 -18.32 30.05 -4.23
CA ARG A 36 -19.17 29.81 -3.06
C ARG A 36 -20.25 28.85 -3.50
N GLY A 37 -20.29 27.67 -2.91
CA GLY A 37 -21.28 26.63 -3.17
C GLY A 37 -22.04 26.27 -1.90
N ALA A 38 -22.97 25.34 -2.03
CA ALA A 38 -23.61 24.70 -0.91
C ALA A 38 -23.97 23.26 -1.31
N ILE A 39 -23.74 22.32 -0.39
CA ILE A 39 -24.15 20.93 -0.55
C ILE A 39 -25.57 20.77 0.01
N ASP A 40 -26.48 20.24 -0.79
CA ASP A 40 -27.82 19.84 -0.39
C ASP A 40 -28.24 18.48 -0.99
N ALA A 41 -29.42 17.99 -0.58
CA ALA A 41 -29.92 16.67 -0.97
C ALA A 41 -30.24 16.51 -2.48
N ASP A 42 -30.29 17.61 -3.25
CA ASP A 42 -30.51 17.57 -4.70
C ASP A 42 -29.19 17.42 -5.48
N ASP A 43 -28.02 17.52 -4.82
CA ASP A 43 -26.71 17.40 -5.46
C ASP A 43 -26.35 15.95 -5.85
N ALA A 44 -25.35 15.79 -6.72
CA ALA A 44 -24.92 14.49 -7.20
C ALA A 44 -24.35 13.61 -6.07
N SER A 45 -24.57 12.30 -6.14
CA SER A 45 -23.98 11.31 -5.21
C SER A 45 -23.52 10.09 -6.01
N ALA A 46 -22.40 9.49 -5.61
CA ALA A 46 -21.81 8.29 -6.19
C ALA A 46 -21.30 7.42 -5.04
N ASP A 47 -22.20 6.61 -4.47
CA ASP A 47 -21.95 5.71 -3.32
C ASP A 47 -21.30 6.41 -2.12
N GLY A 48 -21.88 7.55 -1.72
CA GLY A 48 -21.39 8.35 -0.60
C GLY A 48 -22.14 9.67 -0.41
N PRO A 49 -21.60 10.60 0.40
CA PRO A 49 -22.15 11.94 0.58
C PRO A 49 -22.34 12.69 -0.75
N HIS A 50 -23.31 13.60 -0.77
CA HIS A 50 -23.54 14.47 -1.92
C HIS A 50 -22.33 15.37 -2.21
N PHE A 51 -22.09 15.66 -3.49
CA PHE A 51 -20.93 16.42 -3.96
C PHE A 51 -21.29 17.41 -5.06
N ASP A 52 -20.53 18.50 -5.10
CA ASP A 52 -20.48 19.44 -6.21
C ASP A 52 -19.27 19.16 -7.10
N GLY A 53 -19.50 19.06 -8.41
CA GLY A 53 -18.46 18.86 -9.41
C GLY A 53 -17.94 20.17 -10.01
N TYR A 54 -16.63 20.31 -10.17
CA TYR A 54 -16.01 21.42 -10.89
C TYR A 54 -14.99 20.95 -11.92
N GLN A 55 -15.01 21.49 -13.13
CA GLN A 55 -14.08 21.09 -14.18
C GLN A 55 -13.14 22.22 -14.62
N PHE A 56 -11.88 21.90 -14.89
CA PHE A 56 -10.89 22.85 -15.40
C PHE A 56 -9.85 22.19 -16.31
N GLU A 57 -9.19 22.99 -17.15
CA GLU A 57 -8.14 22.52 -18.05
C GLU A 57 -6.76 22.66 -17.41
N ALA A 58 -5.96 21.59 -17.51
CA ALA A 58 -4.57 21.59 -17.08
C ALA A 58 -3.65 20.94 -18.13
N ARG A 59 -2.39 21.36 -18.10
CA ARG A 59 -1.29 20.78 -18.87
C ARG A 59 -0.39 19.99 -17.95
N ARG A 60 0.22 18.93 -18.48
CA ARG A 60 1.21 18.09 -17.83
C ARG A 60 2.26 18.95 -17.12
N GLY A 61 2.46 18.67 -15.84
CA GLY A 61 3.40 19.35 -14.97
C GLY A 61 2.92 20.68 -14.37
N GLN A 62 1.71 21.16 -14.70
CA GLN A 62 1.10 22.24 -13.92
C GLN A 62 0.74 21.74 -12.52
N ARG A 63 1.03 22.59 -11.53
CA ARG A 63 0.77 22.32 -10.10
C ARG A 63 -0.42 23.14 -9.64
N PHE A 64 -1.29 22.53 -8.85
CA PHE A 64 -2.50 23.18 -8.33
C PHE A 64 -2.61 22.99 -6.82
N GLU A 65 -3.28 23.94 -6.19
CA GLU A 65 -3.77 23.86 -4.82
C GLU A 65 -5.26 24.18 -4.85
N VAL A 66 -6.02 23.34 -4.16
CA VAL A 66 -7.45 23.47 -3.98
C VAL A 66 -7.71 23.56 -2.49
N ILE A 67 -8.32 24.65 -2.05
CA ILE A 67 -8.73 24.83 -0.65
C ILE A 67 -10.24 24.84 -0.60
N MET A 68 -10.80 24.02 0.27
CA MET A 68 -12.23 24.03 0.59
C MET A 68 -12.40 24.36 2.06
N THR A 69 -13.26 25.32 2.36
CA THR A 69 -13.58 25.68 3.75
C THR A 69 -15.08 25.64 3.98
N SER A 70 -15.52 25.11 5.13
CA SER A 70 -16.93 25.06 5.51
C SER A 70 -17.09 25.24 7.02
N GLU A 71 -18.04 26.08 7.42
CA GLU A 71 -18.46 26.17 8.84
C GLU A 71 -19.54 25.12 9.18
N ALA A 72 -20.08 24.43 8.16
CA ALA A 72 -21.25 23.57 8.31
C ALA A 72 -20.90 22.08 8.42
N PHE A 73 -19.78 21.65 7.86
CA PHE A 73 -19.37 20.26 7.78
C PHE A 73 -17.87 20.14 7.60
N ASP A 74 -17.37 18.93 7.84
CA ASP A 74 -15.99 18.55 7.58
C ASP A 74 -15.78 18.32 6.08
N THR A 75 -14.88 19.09 5.46
CA THR A 75 -14.75 19.10 4.01
C THR A 75 -13.92 17.91 3.51
N PHE A 76 -14.16 17.48 2.28
CA PHE A 76 -13.36 16.48 1.59
C PHE A 76 -13.26 16.82 0.10
N LEU A 77 -12.04 16.83 -0.42
CA LEU A 77 -11.72 17.13 -1.79
C LEU A 77 -11.19 15.91 -2.51
N GLU A 78 -11.62 15.73 -3.76
CA GLU A 78 -11.12 14.70 -4.67
C GLU A 78 -10.81 15.33 -6.02
N VAL A 79 -9.73 14.89 -6.68
CA VAL A 79 -9.42 15.30 -8.05
C VAL A 79 -9.29 14.10 -8.97
N TYR A 80 -9.97 14.13 -10.11
CA TYR A 80 -9.91 13.11 -11.16
C TYR A 80 -9.28 13.69 -12.42
N GLY A 81 -8.45 12.88 -13.07
CA GLY A 81 -7.78 13.25 -14.31
C GLY A 81 -8.46 12.69 -15.56
N PRO A 82 -8.00 13.11 -16.75
CA PRO A 82 -8.57 12.68 -18.03
C PRO A 82 -8.53 11.16 -18.28
N SER A 83 -7.66 10.45 -17.56
CA SER A 83 -7.38 9.02 -17.74
C SER A 83 -7.39 8.24 -16.43
N SER A 84 -7.98 8.79 -15.36
CA SER A 84 -7.95 8.15 -14.03
C SER A 84 -9.15 7.24 -13.76
N GLY A 85 -10.12 7.16 -14.68
CA GLY A 85 -11.38 6.44 -14.44
C GLY A 85 -12.07 6.96 -13.18
N ASP A 86 -12.51 6.05 -12.31
CA ASP A 86 -13.11 6.36 -11.02
C ASP A 86 -12.09 6.45 -9.87
N THR A 87 -10.80 6.33 -10.16
CA THR A 87 -9.75 6.53 -9.16
C THR A 87 -9.39 8.00 -9.06
N ALA A 88 -9.49 8.58 -7.86
CA ALA A 88 -9.01 9.93 -7.61
C ALA A 88 -7.48 9.97 -7.75
N LEU A 89 -6.96 10.97 -8.45
CA LEU A 89 -5.53 11.30 -8.51
C LEU A 89 -4.99 11.86 -7.19
N GLY A 90 -5.87 12.31 -6.31
CA GLY A 90 -5.54 12.80 -4.97
C GLY A 90 -6.80 13.17 -4.21
N THR A 91 -6.73 13.01 -2.89
CA THR A 91 -7.81 13.33 -1.95
C THR A 91 -7.26 14.05 -0.73
N ASP A 92 -8.07 14.85 -0.05
CA ASP A 92 -7.69 15.56 1.18
C ASP A 92 -8.94 16.00 1.96
N ASP A 93 -9.01 15.76 3.28
CA ASP A 93 -10.04 16.26 4.22
C ASP A 93 -9.55 17.38 5.13
N ASP A 94 -8.33 17.29 5.68
CA ASP A 94 -7.86 18.14 6.78
C ASP A 94 -6.49 18.81 6.53
N GLY A 95 -6.06 18.91 5.26
CA GLY A 95 -4.72 19.34 4.85
C GLY A 95 -4.31 20.79 5.19
N MET A 96 -5.16 21.54 5.88
CA MET A 96 -4.81 22.85 6.47
C MET A 96 -4.10 22.74 7.83
N GLY A 97 -4.17 21.56 8.48
CA GLY A 97 -3.54 21.28 9.78
C GLY A 97 -4.22 21.95 10.98
N GLY A 98 -3.93 21.46 12.19
CA GLY A 98 -4.58 21.90 13.43
C GLY A 98 -5.96 21.27 13.65
N GLU A 99 -6.78 21.84 14.55
CA GLU A 99 -8.16 21.35 14.80
C GLU A 99 -9.17 21.84 13.73
N THR A 100 -8.73 22.07 12.49
CA THR A 100 -9.62 22.55 11.41
C THR A 100 -10.18 21.38 10.62
N THR A 101 -11.40 21.52 10.12
CA THR A 101 -12.09 20.55 9.26
C THR A 101 -12.11 21.00 7.79
N ASP A 102 -11.07 21.75 7.39
CA ASP A 102 -10.93 22.39 6.09
C ASP A 102 -9.86 21.66 5.25
N SER A 103 -10.20 21.33 4.00
CA SER A 103 -9.33 20.56 3.10
C SER A 103 -8.39 21.42 2.28
N ARG A 104 -7.21 20.89 2.00
CA ARG A 104 -6.17 21.48 1.15
C ARG A 104 -5.51 20.45 0.23
N LEU A 105 -6.18 20.15 -0.89
CA LEU A 105 -5.63 19.24 -1.89
C LEU A 105 -4.56 19.90 -2.78
N ARG A 106 -3.37 19.29 -2.83
CA ARG A 106 -2.28 19.68 -3.75
C ARG A 106 -1.99 18.55 -4.74
N PHE A 107 -1.87 18.88 -6.03
CA PHE A 107 -1.49 17.89 -7.03
C PHE A 107 -0.75 18.49 -8.23
N THR A 108 -0.03 17.61 -8.95
CA THR A 108 0.61 17.92 -10.24
C THR A 108 -0.12 17.18 -11.35
N ALA A 109 -0.56 17.88 -12.39
CA ALA A 109 -1.23 17.26 -13.53
C ALA A 109 -0.29 16.26 -14.25
N PRO A 110 -0.56 14.94 -14.24
CA PRO A 110 0.30 13.96 -14.91
C PRO A 110 0.27 14.03 -16.44
N VAL A 111 -0.84 14.51 -17.00
CA VAL A 111 -1.10 14.59 -18.45
C VAL A 111 -1.81 15.90 -18.81
N ASP A 112 -1.87 16.23 -20.10
CA ASP A 112 -2.70 17.33 -20.58
C ASP A 112 -4.17 16.89 -20.61
N GLY A 113 -5.09 17.74 -20.17
CA GLY A 113 -6.53 17.55 -20.36
C GLY A 113 -7.41 18.21 -19.30
N THR A 114 -8.67 17.80 -19.29
CA THR A 114 -9.71 18.27 -18.37
C THR A 114 -9.67 17.47 -17.06
N TYR A 115 -9.63 18.18 -15.93
CA TYR A 115 -9.67 17.61 -14.58
C TYR A 115 -11.00 17.94 -13.92
N VAL A 116 -11.49 17.04 -13.07
CA VAL A 116 -12.72 17.23 -12.29
C VAL A 116 -12.37 17.24 -10.80
N LEU A 117 -12.78 18.29 -10.09
CA LEU A 117 -12.77 18.37 -8.63
C LEU A 117 -14.14 17.98 -8.12
N ARG A 118 -14.20 17.12 -7.10
CA ARG A 118 -15.40 16.92 -6.29
C ARG A 118 -15.19 17.61 -4.94
N ALA A 119 -16.12 18.49 -4.60
CA ALA A 119 -16.19 19.15 -3.30
C ALA A 119 -17.36 18.52 -2.53
N ARG A 120 -17.07 17.87 -1.41
CA ARG A 120 -18.10 17.19 -0.61
C ARG A 120 -17.83 17.26 0.88
N PRO A 121 -18.78 16.87 1.74
CA PRO A 121 -18.48 16.58 3.13
C PRO A 121 -17.80 15.20 3.26
N LEU A 122 -16.92 15.06 4.25
CA LEU A 122 -16.23 13.81 4.58
C LEU A 122 -17.22 12.69 4.94
N SER A 123 -18.27 13.05 5.67
CA SER A 123 -19.38 12.17 6.07
C SER A 123 -20.73 12.80 5.69
N GLU A 124 -21.86 12.39 6.29
CA GLU A 124 -23.14 13.07 6.03
C GLU A 124 -23.08 14.54 6.48
N GLY A 125 -23.46 15.46 5.59
CA GLY A 125 -23.47 16.89 5.88
C GLY A 125 -24.08 17.70 4.74
N GLU A 126 -24.71 18.81 5.08
CA GLU A 126 -25.27 19.78 4.13
C GLU A 126 -24.89 21.19 4.60
N GLY A 127 -24.69 22.12 3.66
CA GLY A 127 -24.41 23.50 4.00
C GLY A 127 -23.51 24.22 3.02
N ALA A 128 -23.23 25.49 3.32
CA ALA A 128 -22.43 26.35 2.45
C ALA A 128 -20.93 26.11 2.62
N TYR A 129 -20.18 26.17 1.53
CA TYR A 129 -18.72 26.10 1.50
C TYR A 129 -18.11 27.15 0.58
N VAL A 130 -16.80 27.35 0.70
CA VAL A 130 -15.99 28.17 -0.21
C VAL A 130 -14.88 27.30 -0.78
N LEU A 131 -14.77 27.28 -2.11
CA LEU A 131 -13.74 26.53 -2.84
C LEU A 131 -12.82 27.49 -3.57
N SER A 132 -11.50 27.32 -3.46
CA SER A 132 -10.51 28.12 -4.16
C SER A 132 -9.56 27.21 -4.94
N LEU A 133 -9.47 27.40 -6.26
CA LEU A 133 -8.52 26.70 -7.12
C LEU A 133 -7.43 27.67 -7.56
N ILE A 134 -6.17 27.41 -7.22
CA ILE A 134 -5.04 28.22 -7.65
C ILE A 134 -3.98 27.37 -8.35
N GLN A 135 -3.30 27.96 -9.35
CA GLN A 135 -2.09 27.36 -9.91
C GLN A 135 -0.89 27.74 -9.05
N ARG A 136 -0.18 26.74 -8.56
CA ARG A 136 1.10 26.90 -7.88
C ARG A 136 2.21 27.17 -8.90
N PRO A 137 3.29 27.85 -8.49
CA PRO A 137 4.50 27.94 -9.30
C PRO A 137 4.98 26.53 -9.74
N PRO A 138 5.72 26.39 -10.84
CA PRO A 138 6.42 25.12 -11.13
C PRO A 138 7.34 24.75 -9.96
N ALA A 139 7.46 23.45 -9.68
CA ALA A 139 8.39 22.97 -8.65
C ALA A 139 9.81 23.41 -8.98
N GLY A 140 10.59 23.64 -7.94
CA GLY A 140 12.03 23.85 -8.08
C GLY A 140 12.66 22.67 -8.78
N ARG A 141 13.75 22.92 -9.52
CA ARG A 141 14.59 21.79 -9.94
C ARG A 141 15.22 21.20 -8.69
N ALA A 142 15.23 19.87 -8.58
CA ALA A 142 15.96 19.17 -7.53
C ALA A 142 17.36 19.80 -7.38
N PRO A 143 17.65 20.45 -6.23
CA PRO A 143 18.89 21.17 -6.07
C PRO A 143 20.05 20.16 -6.02
N ARG A 144 21.24 20.62 -6.38
CA ARG A 144 22.44 19.88 -5.95
C ARG A 144 22.49 19.97 -4.43
N PRO A 145 22.46 18.85 -3.70
CA PRO A 145 22.36 18.89 -2.24
C PRO A 145 23.51 19.69 -1.64
N THR A 146 23.19 20.63 -0.75
CA THR A 146 24.22 21.47 -0.13
C THR A 146 25.04 20.64 0.86
N GLY A 147 26.36 20.60 0.69
CA GLY A 147 27.23 19.85 1.60
C GLY A 147 27.19 20.40 3.03
N VAL A 148 26.87 19.54 4.00
CA VAL A 148 26.87 19.83 5.44
C VAL A 148 27.93 19.03 6.18
N ARG A 149 28.40 19.56 7.31
CA ARG A 149 29.45 18.94 8.14
C ARG A 149 29.00 18.85 9.59
N LEU A 150 29.62 17.94 10.34
CA LEU A 150 29.46 17.84 11.79
C LEU A 150 29.69 19.20 12.48
N GLY A 151 28.78 19.53 13.40
CA GLY A 151 28.72 20.81 14.13
C GLY A 151 28.13 21.97 13.33
N GLN A 152 27.73 21.77 12.08
CA GLN A 152 27.15 22.82 11.25
C GLN A 152 25.67 23.01 11.57
N THR A 153 25.27 24.26 11.64
CA THR A 153 23.86 24.69 11.66
C THR A 153 23.57 25.44 10.37
N VAL A 154 22.55 25.01 9.64
CA VAL A 154 22.04 25.63 8.43
C VAL A 154 20.67 26.23 8.72
N ARG A 155 20.40 27.42 8.19
CA ARG A 155 19.06 28.00 8.17
C ARG A 155 18.52 27.86 6.76
N GLY A 156 17.30 27.39 6.64
CA GLY A 156 16.58 27.28 5.37
C GLY A 156 15.18 27.88 5.49
N ASP A 157 14.48 27.87 4.37
CA ASP A 157 13.10 28.34 4.23
C ASP A 157 12.44 27.38 3.26
N LEU A 158 11.47 26.61 3.74
CA LEU A 158 10.74 25.65 2.93
C LEU A 158 9.52 26.34 2.31
N GLY A 159 9.29 26.17 1.01
CA GLY A 159 8.13 26.74 0.35
C GLY A 159 7.85 26.21 -1.04
N ASP A 160 6.79 26.74 -1.68
CA ASP A 160 6.25 26.19 -2.93
C ASP A 160 7.19 26.21 -4.15
N ARG A 161 8.34 26.88 -4.05
CA ARG A 161 9.35 26.93 -5.12
C ARG A 161 10.44 25.87 -4.95
N ASP A 162 10.42 25.12 -3.86
CA ASP A 162 11.33 24.01 -3.63
C ASP A 162 10.95 22.82 -4.52
N PRO A 163 11.88 21.88 -4.73
CA PRO A 163 11.52 20.62 -5.38
C PRO A 163 10.49 19.86 -4.54
N GLU A 164 9.68 19.05 -5.21
CA GLU A 164 8.76 18.12 -4.55
C GLU A 164 9.24 16.69 -4.71
N ALA A 165 9.05 15.88 -3.66
CA ALA A 165 9.17 14.44 -3.74
C ALA A 165 7.98 13.84 -4.49
N ALA A 166 8.00 12.51 -4.71
CA ALA A 166 6.94 11.82 -5.44
C ALA A 166 5.57 11.93 -4.74
N ASP A 167 5.59 12.02 -3.40
CA ASP A 167 4.41 12.24 -2.54
C ASP A 167 3.91 13.71 -2.55
N GLY A 168 4.52 14.59 -3.34
CA GLY A 168 4.15 16.00 -3.41
C GLY A 168 4.73 16.87 -2.29
N SER A 169 5.44 16.29 -1.31
CA SER A 169 6.06 17.06 -0.24
C SER A 169 7.21 17.93 -0.76
N SER A 170 7.19 19.22 -0.43
CA SER A 170 8.31 20.13 -0.76
C SER A 170 9.50 19.82 0.14
N TYR A 171 10.72 19.82 -0.39
CA TYR A 171 11.90 19.51 0.42
C TYR A 171 13.12 20.37 0.08
N ASP A 172 13.96 20.58 1.08
CA ASP A 172 15.34 21.03 0.90
C ASP A 172 16.31 19.86 1.09
N ALA A 173 17.35 19.77 0.25
CA ALA A 173 18.30 18.67 0.28
C ALA A 173 19.72 19.09 0.64
N PHE A 174 20.33 18.31 1.54
CA PHE A 174 21.69 18.45 2.01
C PHE A 174 22.47 17.17 1.77
N SER A 175 23.78 17.28 1.55
CA SER A 175 24.65 16.10 1.44
C SER A 175 25.60 16.01 2.62
N TRP A 176 25.74 14.82 3.18
CA TRP A 176 26.71 14.50 4.20
C TRP A 176 27.59 13.35 3.73
N ARG A 177 28.91 13.54 3.76
CA ARG A 177 29.87 12.49 3.41
C ARG A 177 30.27 11.74 4.67
N ALA A 178 29.92 10.46 4.72
CA ALA A 178 30.14 9.59 5.86
C ALA A 178 31.18 8.52 5.58
N ARG A 179 31.79 8.01 6.65
CA ARG A 179 32.43 6.71 6.69
C ARG A 179 31.50 5.70 7.37
N ARG A 180 31.69 4.42 7.07
CA ARG A 180 31.00 3.33 7.77
C ARG A 180 31.18 3.49 9.29
N GLY A 181 30.08 3.45 10.02
CA GLY A 181 30.00 3.61 11.47
C GLY A 181 30.00 5.07 11.97
N ASP A 182 30.11 6.07 11.10
CA ASP A 182 29.91 7.46 11.54
C ASP A 182 28.46 7.61 12.05
N ARG A 183 28.28 8.13 13.26
CA ARG A 183 26.97 8.42 13.85
C ARG A 183 26.70 9.91 13.89
N ILE A 184 25.51 10.32 13.47
CA ILE A 184 25.07 11.71 13.48
C ILE A 184 23.74 11.87 14.19
N LEU A 185 23.54 13.02 14.82
CA LEU A 185 22.23 13.52 15.21
C LEU A 185 21.85 14.62 14.23
N ILE A 186 20.72 14.49 13.58
CA ILE A 186 20.13 15.50 12.73
C ILE A 186 18.98 16.13 13.50
N SER A 187 19.10 17.42 13.82
CA SER A 187 18.03 18.19 14.44
C SER A 187 17.42 19.12 13.40
N LEU A 188 16.11 19.03 13.22
CA LEU A 188 15.34 19.93 12.37
C LEU A 188 14.34 20.68 13.26
N ASP A 189 14.49 22.00 13.32
CA ASP A 189 13.64 22.88 14.12
C ASP A 189 12.85 23.81 13.22
N ALA A 190 11.54 23.85 13.37
CA ALA A 190 10.64 24.77 12.68
C ALA A 190 9.53 25.25 13.63
N GLU A 191 9.20 26.54 13.55
CA GLU A 191 8.07 27.11 14.30
C GLU A 191 6.79 27.19 13.45
N ASP A 192 6.95 27.20 12.12
CA ASP A 192 5.87 27.47 11.17
C ASP A 192 5.19 26.21 10.62
N PHE A 193 5.78 25.03 10.83
CA PHE A 193 5.27 23.74 10.36
C PHE A 193 5.78 22.60 11.25
N ASP A 194 5.20 21.42 11.10
CA ASP A 194 5.66 20.17 11.74
C ASP A 194 6.81 19.57 10.91
N PRO A 195 8.08 19.68 11.34
CA PRO A 195 9.22 19.22 10.56
C PRO A 195 9.34 17.70 10.52
N LEU A 196 9.73 17.18 9.36
CA LEU A 196 10.14 15.79 9.14
C LEU A 196 11.52 15.78 8.51
N VAL A 197 12.45 15.01 9.10
CA VAL A 197 13.77 14.77 8.52
C VAL A 197 13.86 13.36 7.95
N ARG A 198 14.33 13.26 6.71
CA ARG A 198 14.60 11.98 6.03
C ARG A 198 16.08 11.90 5.67
N ILE A 199 16.68 10.73 5.79
CA ILE A 199 18.04 10.45 5.31
C ILE A 199 18.01 9.26 4.36
N GLY A 200 18.79 9.33 3.29
CA GLY A 200 18.79 8.32 2.24
C GLY A 200 19.97 8.43 1.30
N ARG A 201 19.91 7.70 0.18
CA ARG A 201 20.88 7.73 -0.91
C ARG A 201 20.20 8.06 -2.23
N MET A 202 20.99 8.53 -3.21
CA MET A 202 20.50 8.70 -4.57
C MET A 202 20.89 7.48 -5.40
N ASN A 203 19.91 6.68 -5.83
CA ASN A 203 20.09 5.52 -6.70
C ASN A 203 19.34 5.76 -8.01
N ASP A 204 20.03 5.68 -9.14
CA ASP A 204 19.46 5.90 -10.49
C ASP A 204 18.63 7.19 -10.69
N GLY A 205 18.89 8.21 -9.86
CA GLY A 205 18.19 9.49 -9.90
C GLY A 205 17.00 9.60 -8.96
N GLU A 206 16.67 8.52 -8.24
CA GLU A 206 15.64 8.46 -7.22
C GLU A 206 16.27 8.51 -5.82
N PHE A 207 15.50 9.00 -4.86
CA PHE A 207 15.91 9.03 -3.46
C PHE A 207 15.40 7.77 -2.79
N GLU A 208 16.32 6.89 -2.46
CA GLU A 208 16.07 5.73 -1.61
C GLU A 208 16.18 6.20 -0.15
N GLU A 209 15.05 6.25 0.54
CA GLU A 209 14.99 6.58 1.96
C GLU A 209 15.55 5.43 2.79
N LEU A 210 16.37 5.75 3.79
CA LEU A 210 16.99 4.78 4.71
C LEU A 210 16.51 4.95 6.14
N ALA A 211 16.10 6.16 6.54
CA ALA A 211 15.46 6.44 7.82
C ALA A 211 14.76 7.80 7.78
N GLN A 212 13.78 7.98 8.65
CA GLN A 212 13.13 9.27 8.88
C GLN A 212 12.75 9.44 10.34
N ASN A 213 12.58 10.69 10.78
CA ASN A 213 11.90 11.00 12.03
C ASN A 213 11.24 12.38 11.96
N ASP A 214 10.04 12.53 12.50
CA ASP A 214 9.30 13.78 12.71
C ASP A 214 9.34 14.26 14.15
N ASP A 215 9.52 13.36 15.12
CA ASP A 215 9.53 13.73 16.54
C ASP A 215 10.94 13.94 17.11
N GLY A 216 11.00 14.56 18.29
CA GLY A 216 12.25 14.85 18.98
C GLY A 216 12.40 14.22 20.36
N GLY A 217 11.39 13.45 20.80
CA GLY A 217 11.25 12.96 22.17
C GLY A 217 10.87 14.02 23.22
N ASP A 218 10.94 15.32 22.90
CA ASP A 218 10.40 16.41 23.72
C ASP A 218 8.91 16.69 23.39
N THR A 219 8.18 17.45 24.22
CA THR A 219 6.76 17.83 23.98
C THR A 219 6.52 18.77 22.79
N GLY A 220 7.41 18.81 21.80
CA GLY A 220 7.34 19.69 20.64
C GLY A 220 7.49 18.92 19.33
N LEU A 221 7.06 19.54 18.24
CA LEU A 221 7.01 18.96 16.89
C LEU A 221 8.39 18.86 16.20
N ASN A 222 9.49 19.20 16.88
CA ASN A 222 10.79 19.29 16.22
C ASN A 222 11.42 17.91 16.03
N SER A 223 11.91 17.61 14.83
CA SER A 223 12.47 16.29 14.54
C SER A 223 13.90 16.10 15.00
N ARG A 224 14.20 14.90 15.49
CA ARG A 224 15.54 14.44 15.89
C ARG A 224 15.79 13.04 15.35
N LEU A 225 16.67 12.93 14.36
CA LEU A 225 17.05 11.63 13.79
C LEU A 225 18.49 11.30 14.13
N ILE A 226 18.70 10.17 14.83
CA ILE A 226 20.03 9.58 15.00
C ILE A 226 20.24 8.55 13.90
N TYR A 227 21.35 8.68 13.18
CA TYR A 227 21.66 7.80 12.07
C TYR A 227 23.11 7.33 12.13
N ALA A 228 23.31 6.01 12.01
CA ALA A 228 24.61 5.39 11.83
C ALA A 228 24.80 5.03 10.36
N ALA A 229 25.88 5.49 9.73
CA ALA A 229 26.13 5.20 8.32
C ALA A 229 26.59 3.75 8.11
N PRO A 230 25.81 2.88 7.43
CA PRO A 230 26.21 1.49 7.18
C PRO A 230 27.42 1.36 6.24
N ASP A 231 27.64 2.32 5.33
CA ASP A 231 28.80 2.31 4.44
C ASP A 231 29.48 3.68 4.33
N ASN A 232 30.67 3.66 3.72
CA ASN A 232 31.30 4.88 3.23
C ASN A 232 30.50 5.43 2.04
N GLY A 233 30.16 6.72 2.05
CA GLY A 233 29.40 7.29 0.95
C GLY A 233 28.95 8.73 1.17
N ASP A 234 28.28 9.26 0.16
CA ASP A 234 27.56 10.52 0.26
C ASP A 234 26.08 10.18 0.53
N TYR A 235 25.55 10.66 1.65
CA TYR A 235 24.15 10.53 2.06
C TYR A 235 23.41 11.82 1.80
N ILE A 236 22.12 11.73 1.49
CA ILE A 236 21.22 12.88 1.31
C ILE A 236 20.31 12.99 2.52
N ILE A 237 20.29 14.18 3.12
CA ILE A 237 19.35 14.57 4.17
C ILE A 237 18.30 15.47 3.50
N ARG A 238 17.02 15.15 3.65
CA ARG A 238 15.90 15.99 3.22
C ARG A 238 15.23 16.59 4.45
N ALA A 239 15.13 17.91 4.47
CA ALA A 239 14.26 18.64 5.39
C ALA A 239 12.92 18.88 4.67
N THR A 240 11.83 18.39 5.25
CA THR A 240 10.48 18.50 4.70
C THR A 240 9.48 18.76 5.84
N ALA A 241 8.21 18.93 5.51
CA ALA A 241 7.12 19.00 6.47
C ALA A 241 6.41 17.64 6.55
N LEU A 242 5.98 17.25 7.74
CA LEU A 242 5.08 16.13 7.95
C LEU A 242 3.79 16.36 7.12
N ASN A 243 3.29 15.30 6.48
CA ASN A 243 2.12 15.32 5.58
C ASN A 243 2.25 16.25 4.35
N GLY A 244 3.44 16.77 4.03
CA GLY A 244 3.67 17.62 2.85
C GLY A 244 3.03 19.01 2.92
N ALA A 245 2.39 19.34 4.03
CA ALA A 245 1.68 20.59 4.29
C ALA A 245 2.47 21.46 5.28
N GLY A 246 3.48 22.16 4.79
CA GLY A 246 4.26 23.08 5.61
C GLY A 246 5.17 23.98 4.80
N ALA A 247 5.27 25.24 5.19
CA ALA A 247 6.19 26.20 4.60
C ALA A 247 6.62 27.20 5.69
N GLY A 248 7.86 27.66 5.62
CA GLY A 248 8.40 28.61 6.58
C GLY A 248 9.87 28.35 6.90
N ALA A 249 10.38 29.13 7.84
CA ALA A 249 11.78 29.08 8.19
C ALA A 249 12.09 27.85 9.06
N TYR A 250 13.22 27.22 8.82
CA TYR A 250 13.72 26.13 9.65
C TYR A 250 15.21 26.24 9.93
N THR A 251 15.66 25.50 10.94
CA THR A 251 17.07 25.30 11.25
C THR A 251 17.41 23.82 11.23
N LEU A 252 18.35 23.43 10.37
CA LEU A 252 18.93 22.08 10.34
C LEU A 252 20.28 22.10 11.04
N LYS A 253 20.48 21.24 12.03
CA LYS A 253 21.75 21.08 12.72
C LYS A 253 22.23 19.64 12.58
N LEU A 254 23.49 19.48 12.18
CA LEU A 254 24.15 18.19 12.09
C LEU A 254 25.18 18.07 13.22
N GLU A 255 24.95 17.17 14.16
CA GLU A 255 25.80 16.94 15.32
C GLU A 255 26.38 15.54 15.34
N GLN A 256 27.37 15.34 16.21
CA GLN A 256 27.83 14.01 16.55
C GLN A 256 26.69 13.28 17.26
N GLY A 257 26.25 12.15 16.71
CA GLY A 257 25.26 11.31 17.38
C GLY A 257 25.84 10.77 18.69
N PRO A 258 25.00 10.44 19.69
CA PRO A 258 25.47 9.83 20.93
C PRO A 258 26.30 8.58 20.62
N GLU A 259 27.28 8.25 21.46
CA GLU A 259 27.98 6.96 21.34
C GLU A 259 27.02 5.85 21.77
N THR A 260 27.12 4.68 21.12
CA THR A 260 26.34 3.53 21.58
C THR A 260 26.92 3.00 22.89
N GLY A 261 26.05 2.42 23.72
CA GLY A 261 26.49 1.65 24.88
C GLY A 261 27.46 0.52 24.49
N PRO A 262 28.38 0.11 25.38
CA PRO A 262 29.22 -1.05 25.13
C PRO A 262 28.35 -2.31 25.02
N ALA A 263 28.59 -3.14 24.01
CA ALA A 263 27.91 -4.42 23.93
C ALA A 263 28.61 -5.47 24.81
N GLU A 264 27.91 -6.06 25.77
CA GLU A 264 28.43 -7.17 26.58
C GLU A 264 28.43 -8.48 25.80
N ALA A 265 29.33 -9.41 26.07
CA ALA A 265 29.36 -10.68 25.34
C ALA A 265 28.29 -11.65 25.86
N ILE A 266 27.50 -12.24 24.96
CA ILE A 266 26.59 -13.35 25.22
C ILE A 266 26.88 -14.48 24.22
N GLU A 267 26.80 -15.73 24.67
CA GLU A 267 26.95 -16.90 23.80
C GLU A 267 25.57 -17.46 23.45
N ILE A 268 25.42 -18.06 22.26
CA ILE A 268 24.22 -18.80 21.89
C ILE A 268 24.02 -19.95 22.90
N GLY A 269 22.82 -20.05 23.48
CA GLY A 269 22.49 -20.91 24.63
C GLY A 269 22.62 -20.20 26.00
N GLY A 270 23.03 -18.94 26.01
CA GLY A 270 23.19 -18.12 27.21
C GLY A 270 21.93 -17.37 27.62
N SER A 271 21.92 -16.91 28.87
CA SER A 271 20.91 -16.00 29.42
C SER A 271 21.57 -15.00 30.37
N VAL A 272 21.02 -13.79 30.42
CA VAL A 272 21.47 -12.66 31.24
C VAL A 272 20.29 -12.07 32.00
N GLU A 273 20.46 -11.85 33.29
CA GLU A 273 19.60 -10.96 34.08
C GLU A 273 20.20 -9.55 34.02
N GLY A 274 19.47 -8.62 33.42
CA GLY A 274 19.88 -7.24 33.23
C GLY A 274 18.95 -6.25 33.94
N ARG A 275 19.33 -4.97 33.91
CA ARG A 275 18.50 -3.89 34.44
C ARG A 275 18.69 -2.63 33.61
N LEU A 276 17.63 -2.22 32.94
CA LEU A 276 17.59 -0.97 32.19
C LEU A 276 17.44 0.21 33.16
N SER A 277 18.31 1.21 33.04
CA SER A 277 18.41 2.39 33.89
C SER A 277 18.68 3.65 33.08
N GLU A 278 18.25 4.82 33.56
CA GLU A 278 18.48 6.10 32.87
C GLU A 278 19.96 6.43 32.60
N ASP A 279 20.87 5.83 33.38
CA ASP A 279 22.33 6.02 33.27
C ASP A 279 22.96 5.12 32.19
N ASP A 280 22.21 4.18 31.59
CA ASP A 280 22.74 3.26 30.60
C ASP A 280 23.10 3.96 29.28
N GLY A 281 23.84 3.23 28.46
CA GLY A 281 24.22 3.68 27.14
C GLY A 281 23.01 3.93 26.23
N LYS A 282 23.25 4.58 25.10
CA LYS A 282 22.23 4.74 24.06
C LYS A 282 22.29 3.60 23.06
N GLY A 283 21.14 3.21 22.56
CA GLY A 283 20.96 2.32 21.43
C GLY A 283 21.22 2.99 20.08
N ALA A 284 21.00 2.26 18.99
CA ALA A 284 21.16 2.73 17.62
C ALA A 284 20.25 3.93 17.31
N GLY A 285 19.00 3.89 17.80
CA GLY A 285 18.02 4.99 17.69
C GLY A 285 18.17 6.11 18.71
N GLY A 286 19.07 5.97 19.71
CA GLY A 286 19.29 6.99 20.75
C GLY A 286 18.51 6.81 22.04
N SER A 287 17.58 5.85 22.09
CA SER A 287 16.91 5.41 23.32
C SER A 287 17.90 4.80 24.29
N THR A 288 17.59 4.85 25.58
CA THR A 288 18.36 4.12 26.60
C THR A 288 18.26 2.63 26.31
N ALA A 289 19.39 1.94 26.21
CA ALA A 289 19.43 0.53 25.86
C ALA A 289 20.66 -0.17 26.44
N ASP A 290 20.45 -1.42 26.84
CA ASP A 290 21.52 -2.38 27.05
C ASP A 290 21.80 -3.15 25.77
N ARG A 291 23.06 -3.55 25.57
CA ARG A 291 23.51 -4.12 24.30
C ARG A 291 24.31 -5.39 24.56
N TYR A 292 24.08 -6.40 23.74
CA TYR A 292 24.76 -7.69 23.84
C TYR A 292 25.28 -8.11 22.48
N ARG A 293 26.48 -8.67 22.43
CA ARG A 293 27.11 -9.16 21.20
C ARG A 293 27.27 -10.67 21.25
N PHE A 294 26.98 -11.34 20.15
CA PHE A 294 27.24 -12.76 19.98
C PHE A 294 27.82 -13.06 18.59
N HIS A 295 28.52 -14.17 18.46
CA HIS A 295 29.06 -14.63 17.18
C HIS A 295 28.17 -15.74 16.62
N GLY A 296 27.80 -15.65 15.35
CA GLY A 296 26.91 -16.61 14.69
C GLY A 296 27.42 -17.05 13.32
N ARG A 297 26.94 -18.20 12.84
CA ARG A 297 27.29 -18.80 11.54
C ARG A 297 26.21 -18.56 10.50
N GLU A 298 26.58 -18.54 9.22
CA GLU A 298 25.62 -18.49 8.10
C GLU A 298 24.60 -19.64 8.19
N GLY A 299 23.31 -19.31 8.06
CA GLY A 299 22.20 -20.26 8.14
C GLY A 299 21.88 -20.75 9.56
N GLN A 300 22.60 -20.30 10.59
CA GLN A 300 22.29 -20.64 11.97
C GLN A 300 21.01 -19.91 12.39
N ARG A 301 20.07 -20.64 13.00
CA ARG A 301 18.81 -20.07 13.49
C ARG A 301 18.89 -19.81 14.98
N VAL A 302 18.45 -18.64 15.40
CA VAL A 302 18.44 -18.24 16.81
C VAL A 302 17.07 -17.77 17.23
N ARG A 303 16.68 -18.12 18.45
CA ARG A 303 15.56 -17.52 19.17
C ARG A 303 16.13 -16.60 20.25
N ILE A 304 15.78 -15.32 20.20
CA ILE A 304 16.20 -14.32 21.18
C ILE A 304 14.95 -13.93 21.94
N SER A 305 14.92 -14.04 23.26
CA SER A 305 13.74 -13.71 24.07
C SER A 305 14.11 -12.73 25.17
N MET A 306 13.27 -11.72 25.37
CA MET A 306 13.39 -10.71 26.41
C MET A 306 12.09 -10.65 27.19
N SER A 307 12.19 -10.74 28.51
CA SER A 307 11.04 -10.64 29.40
C SER A 307 11.28 -9.63 30.51
N SER A 308 10.28 -8.81 30.80
CA SER A 308 10.30 -7.85 31.90
C SER A 308 8.90 -7.67 32.51
N ASP A 309 8.84 -7.70 33.85
CA ASP A 309 7.63 -7.33 34.59
C ASP A 309 7.53 -5.79 34.80
N ASP A 310 8.59 -5.05 34.52
CA ASP A 310 8.73 -3.62 34.87
C ASP A 310 8.43 -2.68 33.69
N PHE A 311 8.59 -3.14 32.45
CA PHE A 311 8.37 -2.34 31.25
C PHE A 311 8.00 -3.22 30.05
N ASP A 312 7.49 -2.57 29.01
CA ASP A 312 7.17 -3.21 27.73
C ASP A 312 8.43 -3.47 26.91
N ALA A 313 8.77 -4.73 26.67
CA ALA A 313 10.04 -5.12 26.09
C ALA A 313 10.15 -4.72 24.62
N TYR A 314 11.38 -4.48 24.17
CA TYR A 314 11.68 -4.28 22.76
C TYR A 314 13.06 -4.86 22.45
N LEU A 315 13.08 -5.77 21.48
CA LEU A 315 14.27 -6.39 20.94
C LEU A 315 14.56 -5.87 19.53
N GLU A 316 15.82 -5.55 19.29
CA GLU A 316 16.31 -5.29 17.94
C GLU A 316 17.62 -6.04 17.72
N LEU A 317 17.68 -6.80 16.62
CA LEU A 317 18.87 -7.51 16.17
C LEU A 317 19.55 -6.69 15.08
N PHE A 318 20.84 -6.44 15.25
CA PHE A 318 21.69 -5.73 14.30
C PHE A 318 22.78 -6.63 13.74
N ASP A 319 23.19 -6.34 12.51
CA ASP A 319 24.43 -6.86 11.93
C ASP A 319 25.68 -6.15 12.49
N GLU A 320 26.87 -6.61 12.13
CA GLU A 320 28.14 -6.01 12.57
C GLU A 320 28.31 -4.53 12.15
N SER A 321 27.47 -4.04 11.24
CA SER A 321 27.46 -2.68 10.71
C SER A 321 26.46 -1.76 11.42
N GLU A 322 25.79 -2.25 12.48
CA GLU A 322 24.67 -1.56 13.13
C GLU A 322 23.46 -1.36 12.20
N THR A 323 23.30 -2.25 11.22
CA THR A 323 22.10 -2.29 10.38
C THR A 323 21.06 -3.18 11.06
N SER A 324 19.86 -2.66 11.26
CA SER A 324 18.74 -3.43 11.81
C SER A 324 18.41 -4.60 10.89
N LEU A 325 18.29 -5.80 11.46
CA LEU A 325 17.97 -7.05 10.78
C LEU A 325 16.55 -7.52 11.13
N ALA A 326 16.14 -7.35 12.39
CA ALA A 326 14.82 -7.71 12.86
C ALA A 326 14.49 -6.96 14.16
N THR A 327 13.22 -6.65 14.37
CA THR A 327 12.69 -6.01 15.58
C THR A 327 11.47 -6.76 16.08
N ASP A 328 11.24 -6.75 17.38
CA ASP A 328 10.03 -7.31 17.98
C ASP A 328 9.76 -6.67 19.35
N ASP A 329 8.50 -6.41 19.68
CA ASP A 329 8.03 -5.82 20.94
C ASP A 329 7.09 -6.75 21.73
N ASP A 330 6.17 -7.45 21.08
CA ASP A 330 5.19 -8.33 21.74
C ASP A 330 5.14 -9.77 21.19
N GLY A 331 6.11 -10.16 20.36
CA GLY A 331 6.11 -11.42 19.62
C GLY A 331 6.31 -12.68 20.47
N ALA A 332 6.38 -12.59 21.80
CA ALA A 332 6.38 -13.74 22.70
C ALA A 332 4.98 -14.33 22.99
N GLY A 333 3.90 -13.69 22.51
CA GLY A 333 2.52 -14.17 22.67
C GLY A 333 1.61 -13.13 23.33
N GLU A 334 0.70 -13.54 24.22
CA GLU A 334 -0.05 -12.58 25.03
C GLU A 334 0.87 -11.96 26.09
N GLY A 335 1.19 -10.66 25.99
CA GLY A 335 1.99 -9.96 26.99
C GLY A 335 2.72 -8.72 26.47
N THR A 336 3.82 -8.40 27.15
CA THR A 336 4.73 -7.28 26.85
C THR A 336 6.19 -7.77 26.74
N ASP A 337 6.33 -9.06 26.40
CA ASP A 337 7.60 -9.75 26.25
C ASP A 337 7.91 -9.86 24.76
N SER A 338 9.18 -9.67 24.40
CA SER A 338 9.62 -9.70 23.01
C SER A 338 10.36 -10.99 22.69
N ARG A 339 10.21 -11.47 21.45
CA ARG A 339 10.90 -12.62 20.91
C ARG A 339 11.18 -12.50 19.42
N LEU A 340 12.45 -12.65 19.07
CA LEU A 340 12.90 -12.77 17.68
C LEU A 340 13.25 -14.23 17.34
N ILE A 341 12.78 -14.73 16.19
CA ILE A 341 13.27 -15.96 15.56
C ILE A 341 13.90 -15.56 14.23
N TYR A 342 15.21 -15.75 14.09
CA TYR A 342 15.95 -15.22 12.95
C TYR A 342 16.99 -16.20 12.41
N THR A 343 17.14 -16.23 11.08
CA THR A 343 18.16 -17.03 10.39
C THR A 343 19.33 -16.13 9.99
N LEU A 344 20.50 -16.36 10.57
CA LEU A 344 21.66 -15.49 10.38
C LEU A 344 22.19 -15.55 8.93
N PRO A 345 22.30 -14.41 8.22
CA PRO A 345 22.61 -14.40 6.79
C PRO A 345 24.07 -14.71 6.45
N ARG A 346 24.98 -14.65 7.44
CA ARG A 346 26.42 -14.88 7.24
C ARG A 346 27.14 -15.19 8.56
N GLU A 347 28.37 -15.70 8.46
CA GLU A 347 29.26 -15.80 9.62
C GLU A 347 29.77 -14.40 10.01
N ALA A 348 29.35 -13.90 11.17
CA ALA A 348 29.66 -12.56 11.65
C ALA A 348 29.39 -12.41 13.16
N ASP A 349 29.80 -11.27 13.72
CA ASP A 349 29.30 -10.80 15.01
C ASP A 349 27.99 -10.03 14.81
N TYR A 350 27.05 -10.25 15.72
CA TYR A 350 25.73 -9.62 15.74
C TYR A 350 25.53 -8.89 17.07
N VAL A 351 24.68 -7.87 17.08
CA VAL A 351 24.35 -7.11 18.29
C VAL A 351 22.85 -7.18 18.56
N ILE A 352 22.50 -7.52 19.79
CA ILE A 352 21.16 -7.45 20.34
C ILE A 352 21.08 -6.14 21.12
N GLU A 353 20.09 -5.33 20.82
CA GLU A 353 19.69 -4.19 21.63
C GLU A 353 18.44 -4.55 22.42
N THR A 354 18.50 -4.36 23.74
CA THR A 354 17.38 -4.54 24.66
C THR A 354 16.98 -3.19 25.22
N ARG A 355 15.74 -2.77 24.97
CA ARG A 355 15.20 -1.51 25.47
C ARG A 355 13.73 -1.68 25.86
N ALA A 356 13.14 -0.64 26.41
CA ALA A 356 11.68 -0.54 26.50
C ALA A 356 11.10 -0.06 25.16
N PHE A 357 9.91 -0.53 24.79
CA PHE A 357 9.18 -0.07 23.61
C PHE A 357 8.92 1.43 23.69
N SER A 358 8.51 1.89 24.88
CA SER A 358 8.36 3.30 25.26
C SER A 358 9.35 3.68 26.38
N GLU A 359 9.15 4.81 27.06
CA GLU A 359 9.97 5.14 28.24
C GLU A 359 9.74 4.12 29.38
N GLY A 360 10.79 3.41 29.77
CA GLY A 360 10.74 2.41 30.83
C GLY A 360 12.13 2.08 31.37
N THR A 361 12.19 1.73 32.65
CA THR A 361 13.41 1.27 33.34
C THR A 361 13.01 0.16 34.30
N GLY A 362 13.86 -0.86 34.47
CA GLY A 362 13.51 -2.00 35.31
C GLY A 362 14.40 -3.19 35.05
N ASP A 363 14.17 -4.26 35.80
CA ASP A 363 14.89 -5.52 35.64
C ASP A 363 14.31 -6.30 34.45
N TYR A 364 15.15 -7.05 33.73
CA TYR A 364 14.73 -7.90 32.60
C TYR A 364 15.60 -9.16 32.51
N THR A 365 15.10 -10.17 31.80
CA THR A 365 15.88 -11.36 31.42
C THR A 365 15.99 -11.44 29.91
N LEU A 366 17.22 -11.59 29.40
CA LEU A 366 17.51 -11.86 28.00
C LEU A 366 17.99 -13.32 27.87
N SER A 367 17.53 -14.04 26.85
CA SER A 367 18.10 -15.34 26.46
C SER A 367 18.30 -15.42 24.95
N ILE A 368 19.29 -16.22 24.54
CA ILE A 368 19.53 -16.60 23.16
C ILE A 368 19.65 -18.11 23.07
N GLU A 369 18.88 -18.73 22.19
CA GLU A 369 18.81 -20.18 22.02
C GLU A 369 19.09 -20.54 20.55
N GLU A 370 19.85 -21.62 20.32
CA GLU A 370 19.99 -22.18 18.98
C GLU A 370 18.72 -22.95 18.63
N MET A 371 18.19 -22.66 17.44
CA MET A 371 17.04 -23.35 16.88
C MET A 371 17.50 -24.34 15.83
N GLU A 372 16.78 -25.44 15.69
CA GLU A 372 17.01 -26.37 14.59
C GLU A 372 16.80 -25.64 13.24
N PRO A 373 17.64 -25.92 12.23
CA PRO A 373 17.44 -25.41 10.88
C PRO A 373 16.03 -25.72 10.37
N GLU A 374 15.49 -24.84 9.53
CA GLU A 374 14.20 -25.13 8.88
C GLU A 374 14.31 -26.43 8.07
N LYS A 375 13.25 -27.25 8.17
CA LYS A 375 13.13 -28.45 7.35
C LYS A 375 13.07 -28.03 5.89
N THR A 376 13.78 -28.77 5.04
CA THR A 376 13.69 -28.56 3.58
C THR A 376 12.25 -28.81 3.13
N PRO A 377 11.65 -27.92 2.30
CA PRO A 377 10.29 -28.12 1.81
C PRO A 377 10.12 -29.45 1.08
N GLU A 378 9.06 -30.19 1.40
CA GLU A 378 8.73 -31.46 0.72
C GLU A 378 8.09 -31.19 -0.64
N ALA A 379 8.50 -31.91 -1.69
CA ALA A 379 7.89 -31.73 -3.01
C ALA A 379 6.41 -32.17 -3.02
N MET A 380 5.53 -31.26 -3.41
CA MET A 380 4.09 -31.52 -3.56
C MET A 380 3.70 -31.46 -5.04
N ALA A 381 2.93 -32.46 -5.48
CA ALA A 381 2.36 -32.47 -6.82
C ALA A 381 0.94 -31.87 -6.80
N PHE A 382 0.54 -31.28 -7.91
CA PHE A 382 -0.86 -30.90 -8.12
C PHE A 382 -1.79 -32.13 -8.04
N ASP A 383 -3.00 -31.88 -7.54
CA ASP A 383 -4.07 -32.85 -7.28
C ASP A 383 -3.70 -33.92 -6.24
N ALA A 384 -2.61 -33.70 -5.50
CA ALA A 384 -2.26 -34.52 -4.34
C ALA A 384 -3.00 -34.04 -3.11
N LYS A 385 -3.62 -34.98 -2.40
CA LYS A 385 -4.08 -34.78 -1.03
C LYS A 385 -3.06 -35.36 -0.06
N LEU A 386 -2.63 -34.54 0.88
CA LEU A 386 -1.69 -34.89 1.94
C LEU A 386 -2.37 -34.77 3.30
N GLU A 387 -1.94 -35.60 4.24
CA GLU A 387 -2.27 -35.48 5.66
C GLU A 387 -0.96 -35.25 6.41
N GLY A 388 -0.97 -34.28 7.32
CA GLY A 388 0.19 -33.90 8.12
C GLY A 388 -0.17 -33.66 9.58
N GLU A 389 0.85 -33.43 10.40
CA GLU A 389 0.72 -33.12 11.83
C GLU A 389 1.66 -31.98 12.16
N ILE A 390 1.15 -30.90 12.74
CA ILE A 390 1.95 -29.84 13.35
C ILE A 390 2.21 -30.20 14.81
N GLY A 391 3.47 -30.41 15.16
CA GLY A 391 3.96 -30.77 16.48
C GLY A 391 5.18 -29.97 16.92
N GLU A 392 5.75 -30.35 18.07
CA GLU A 392 6.88 -29.63 18.69
C GLU A 392 8.17 -29.65 17.86
N GLY A 393 8.32 -30.63 16.97
CA GLY A 393 9.51 -30.82 16.16
C GLY A 393 9.46 -30.14 14.78
N ASP A 394 8.41 -29.36 14.50
CA ASP A 394 8.28 -28.66 13.23
C ASP A 394 9.01 -27.32 13.22
N SER A 395 9.25 -26.83 12.01
CA SER A 395 9.91 -25.53 11.84
C SER A 395 8.99 -24.45 12.40
N ARG A 396 9.57 -23.44 13.02
CA ARG A 396 8.86 -22.29 13.60
C ARG A 396 9.08 -21.06 12.74
N ASP A 397 8.04 -20.32 12.40
CA ASP A 397 8.19 -19.05 11.68
C ASP A 397 8.57 -17.89 12.62
N ALA A 398 8.62 -16.66 12.11
CA ALA A 398 8.94 -15.47 12.91
C ALA A 398 7.94 -15.22 14.06
N SER A 399 6.68 -15.66 13.91
CA SER A 399 5.63 -15.58 14.93
C SER A 399 5.61 -16.82 15.84
N ASP A 400 6.64 -17.67 15.78
CA ASP A 400 6.75 -18.96 16.47
C ASP A 400 5.61 -19.94 16.16
N ARG A 401 4.95 -19.82 15.01
CA ARG A 401 3.96 -20.81 14.55
C ARG A 401 4.69 -22.02 13.98
N GLY A 402 4.26 -23.21 14.40
CA GLY A 402 4.73 -24.45 13.78
C GLY A 402 4.23 -24.55 12.34
N PHE A 403 5.09 -24.91 11.40
CA PHE A 403 4.70 -25.07 10.00
C PHE A 403 5.39 -26.26 9.33
N ASP A 404 4.66 -26.83 8.37
CA ASP A 404 5.21 -27.69 7.33
C ASP A 404 5.33 -26.90 6.02
N ALA A 405 6.39 -27.12 5.27
CA ALA A 405 6.64 -26.45 4.00
C ALA A 405 6.65 -27.44 2.84
N PHE A 406 6.00 -27.06 1.75
CA PHE A 406 5.88 -27.85 0.54
C PHE A 406 6.38 -27.06 -0.67
N SER A 407 7.11 -27.68 -1.58
CA SER A 407 7.60 -27.05 -2.81
C SER A 407 6.91 -27.59 -4.05
N PHE A 408 6.66 -26.71 -5.03
CA PHE A 408 6.15 -27.09 -6.35
C PHE A 408 6.68 -26.12 -7.41
N THR A 409 6.79 -26.60 -8.66
CA THR A 409 7.18 -25.75 -9.80
C THR A 409 5.94 -25.26 -10.51
N GLY A 410 5.87 -23.96 -10.77
CA GLY A 410 4.76 -23.32 -11.46
C GLY A 410 5.20 -22.50 -12.68
N ARG A 411 4.20 -22.05 -13.44
CA ARG A 411 4.39 -21.21 -14.64
C ARG A 411 3.73 -19.86 -14.47
N GLU A 412 4.27 -18.84 -15.13
CA GLU A 412 3.66 -17.51 -15.22
C GLU A 412 2.21 -17.61 -15.72
N GLY A 413 1.29 -16.95 -15.01
CA GLY A 413 -0.15 -16.96 -15.29
C GLY A 413 -0.87 -18.27 -14.94
N GLN A 414 -0.17 -19.27 -14.41
CA GLN A 414 -0.82 -20.48 -13.88
C GLN A 414 -1.58 -20.13 -12.60
N ARG A 415 -2.82 -20.60 -12.50
CA ARG A 415 -3.65 -20.41 -11.31
C ARG A 415 -3.57 -21.64 -10.43
N VAL A 416 -3.29 -21.44 -9.15
CA VAL A 416 -3.21 -22.51 -8.16
C VAL A 416 -4.20 -22.26 -7.04
N GLN A 417 -4.67 -23.34 -6.42
CA GLN A 417 -5.48 -23.28 -5.21
C GLN A 417 -4.96 -24.29 -4.20
N ALA A 418 -4.65 -23.81 -3.00
CA ALA A 418 -4.35 -24.65 -1.86
C ALA A 418 -5.53 -24.63 -0.89
N THR A 419 -5.94 -25.80 -0.39
CA THR A 419 -6.98 -25.91 0.64
C THR A 419 -6.42 -26.69 1.81
N MET A 420 -6.42 -26.07 3.00
CA MET A 420 -6.00 -26.68 4.25
C MET A 420 -7.21 -26.85 5.14
N ARG A 421 -7.28 -27.99 5.83
CA ARG A 421 -8.35 -28.26 6.79
C ARG A 421 -7.79 -28.86 8.06
N SER A 422 -8.24 -28.37 9.21
CA SER A 422 -7.91 -28.96 10.50
C SER A 422 -9.10 -28.92 11.44
N GLY A 423 -9.30 -30.02 12.17
CA GLY A 423 -10.23 -30.06 13.30
C GLY A 423 -9.58 -29.69 14.63
N ASP A 424 -8.25 -29.51 14.64
CA ASP A 424 -7.46 -29.32 15.86
C ASP A 424 -7.03 -27.86 16.07
N PHE A 425 -6.95 -27.07 15.00
CA PHE A 425 -6.53 -25.67 15.06
C PHE A 425 -7.10 -24.84 13.90
N ASP A 426 -7.02 -23.51 14.04
CA ASP A 426 -7.31 -22.57 12.97
C ASP A 426 -6.17 -22.50 11.97
N THR A 427 -6.45 -22.74 10.69
CA THR A 427 -5.43 -22.95 9.67
C THR A 427 -4.96 -21.64 9.05
N LEU A 428 -3.72 -21.62 8.58
CA LEU A 428 -3.13 -20.53 7.83
C LEU A 428 -2.29 -21.12 6.69
N LEU A 429 -2.58 -20.70 5.47
CA LEU A 429 -1.79 -20.98 4.28
C LEU A 429 -1.01 -19.74 3.86
N GLN A 430 0.26 -19.93 3.54
CA GLN A 430 1.10 -18.89 2.94
C GLN A 430 1.83 -19.44 1.72
N LEU A 431 1.84 -18.70 0.63
CA LEU A 431 2.54 -19.06 -0.60
C LEU A 431 3.61 -18.02 -0.89
N GLY A 432 4.85 -18.46 -1.10
CA GLY A 432 6.02 -17.61 -1.36
C GLY A 432 6.92 -18.19 -2.44
N ASN A 433 7.93 -17.43 -2.86
CA ASN A 433 8.96 -17.93 -3.77
C ASN A 433 9.90 -18.91 -3.06
N ALA A 434 10.41 -19.92 -3.77
CA ALA A 434 11.49 -20.77 -3.28
C ALA A 434 12.85 -20.05 -3.39
N GLY A 435 13.06 -19.03 -2.54
CA GLY A 435 14.34 -18.33 -2.39
C GLY A 435 15.20 -18.95 -1.29
N GLY A 436 16.52 -18.76 -1.37
CA GLY A 436 17.46 -19.19 -0.32
C GLY A 436 17.57 -18.22 0.88
N GLY A 437 16.72 -17.20 0.93
CA GLY A 437 16.65 -16.21 2.01
C GLY A 437 15.50 -16.48 2.97
N GLU A 438 15.12 -15.46 3.74
CA GLU A 438 13.91 -15.50 4.57
C GLU A 438 12.66 -15.67 3.69
N PHE A 439 11.67 -16.40 4.19
CA PHE A 439 10.44 -16.63 3.45
C PHE A 439 9.57 -15.39 3.45
N GLU A 440 9.29 -14.87 2.26
CA GLU A 440 8.32 -13.80 2.04
C GLU A 440 7.06 -14.37 1.40
N ALA A 441 5.91 -14.16 2.04
CA ALA A 441 4.62 -14.57 1.50
C ALA A 441 4.21 -13.62 0.36
N LEU A 442 3.93 -14.19 -0.81
CA LEU A 442 3.26 -13.52 -1.94
C LEU A 442 1.75 -13.48 -1.76
N ALA A 443 1.21 -14.47 -1.03
CA ALA A 443 -0.20 -14.56 -0.67
C ALA A 443 -0.35 -15.33 0.64
N SER A 444 -1.40 -15.03 1.38
CA SER A 444 -1.82 -15.77 2.56
C SER A 444 -3.33 -15.84 2.66
N ASP A 445 -3.84 -16.86 3.32
CA ASP A 445 -5.26 -17.06 3.57
C ASP A 445 -5.42 -17.94 4.82
N ASP A 446 -6.29 -17.54 5.75
CA ASP A 446 -6.64 -18.28 6.96
C ASP A 446 -8.09 -18.79 6.95
N ASP A 447 -9.03 -18.03 6.38
CA ASP A 447 -10.46 -18.31 6.43
C ASP A 447 -11.17 -18.39 5.05
N GLY A 448 -10.44 -18.61 3.95
CA GLY A 448 -10.91 -18.47 2.57
C GLY A 448 -12.07 -19.36 2.10
N LEU A 449 -12.64 -20.19 2.99
CA LEU A 449 -13.92 -20.87 2.78
C LEU A 449 -15.15 -20.07 3.27
N GLY A 450 -14.93 -18.93 3.94
CA GLY A 450 -15.98 -18.04 4.46
C GLY A 450 -16.77 -18.61 5.65
N GLU A 451 -16.48 -19.84 6.07
CA GLU A 451 -17.04 -20.49 7.26
C GLU A 451 -16.00 -21.44 7.88
N GLY A 452 -15.84 -21.38 9.21
CA GLY A 452 -15.01 -22.32 9.96
C GLY A 452 -13.61 -21.79 10.23
N THR A 453 -12.64 -22.71 10.24
CA THR A 453 -11.24 -22.52 10.64
C THR A 453 -10.27 -23.06 9.56
N ASP A 454 -10.80 -23.21 8.33
CA ASP A 454 -10.18 -23.89 7.20
C ASP A 454 -9.80 -22.86 6.12
N SER A 455 -8.53 -22.84 5.70
CA SER A 455 -8.03 -21.92 4.70
C SER A 455 -8.20 -22.42 3.27
N ARG A 456 -8.40 -21.50 2.33
CA ARG A 456 -8.40 -21.74 0.89
C ARG A 456 -7.71 -20.59 0.13
N LEU A 457 -6.40 -20.73 -0.04
CA LEU A 457 -5.58 -19.79 -0.80
C LEU A 457 -5.74 -20.00 -2.31
N SER A 458 -6.19 -18.98 -3.04
CA SER A 458 -6.18 -18.94 -4.51
C SER A 458 -5.20 -17.89 -4.99
N PHE A 459 -4.31 -18.25 -5.93
CA PHE A 459 -3.27 -17.35 -6.40
C PHE A 459 -2.89 -17.59 -7.87
N THR A 460 -2.58 -16.52 -8.60
CA THR A 460 -2.06 -16.57 -9.97
C THR A 460 -0.56 -16.29 -9.94
N LEU A 461 0.24 -17.24 -10.42
CA LEU A 461 1.69 -17.16 -10.31
C LEU A 461 2.26 -16.05 -11.21
N PRO A 462 3.06 -15.11 -10.68
CA PRO A 462 3.54 -13.96 -11.44
C PRO A 462 4.71 -14.28 -12.38
N ALA A 463 5.33 -15.46 -12.26
CA ALA A 463 6.49 -15.85 -13.06
C ALA A 463 6.62 -17.39 -13.14
N ASP A 464 7.45 -17.86 -14.08
CA ASP A 464 7.95 -19.23 -14.05
C ASP A 464 8.92 -19.40 -12.87
N GLY A 465 8.77 -20.47 -12.07
CA GLY A 465 9.66 -20.69 -10.94
C GLY A 465 9.24 -21.80 -9.98
N ASP A 466 10.06 -21.99 -8.96
CA ASP A 466 9.75 -22.85 -7.82
C ASP A 466 9.12 -22.01 -6.70
N TYR A 467 8.06 -22.53 -6.11
CA TYR A 467 7.26 -21.89 -5.07
C TYR A 467 7.25 -22.76 -3.81
N VAL A 468 7.06 -22.13 -2.65
CA VAL A 468 6.89 -22.77 -1.35
C VAL A 468 5.51 -22.44 -0.79
N LEU A 469 4.76 -23.47 -0.42
CA LEU A 469 3.51 -23.39 0.32
C LEU A 469 3.77 -23.80 1.77
N ARG A 470 3.58 -22.88 2.72
CA ARG A 470 3.62 -23.16 4.15
C ARG A 470 2.21 -23.43 4.66
N ALA A 471 2.07 -24.51 5.41
CA ALA A 471 0.85 -24.92 6.10
C ALA A 471 1.11 -24.82 7.60
N SER A 472 0.36 -23.96 8.28
CA SER A 472 0.54 -23.68 9.70
C SER A 472 -0.82 -23.50 10.39
N PRO A 473 -0.86 -23.53 11.72
CA PRO A 473 -1.92 -22.89 12.49
C PRO A 473 -1.80 -21.36 12.39
N LEU A 474 -2.90 -20.65 12.65
CA LEU A 474 -2.95 -19.20 12.78
C LEU A 474 -2.31 -18.73 14.10
N ALA A 475 -2.52 -19.49 15.18
CA ALA A 475 -1.95 -19.22 16.51
C ALA A 475 -0.64 -20.00 16.76
N ALA A 476 0.30 -19.41 17.52
CA ALA A 476 1.62 -19.99 17.78
C ALA A 476 1.59 -21.31 18.58
N ASP A 477 0.57 -21.51 19.40
CA ASP A 477 0.38 -22.71 20.22
C ASP A 477 -0.42 -23.81 19.51
N GLY A 478 -0.94 -23.54 18.31
CA GLY A 478 -1.71 -24.50 17.50
C GLY A 478 -0.88 -25.74 17.15
N LYS A 479 -1.46 -26.91 17.38
CA LYS A 479 -0.86 -28.23 17.12
C LYS A 479 -1.95 -29.23 16.78
N GLY A 480 -1.64 -30.21 15.94
CA GLY A 480 -2.57 -31.28 15.60
C GLY A 480 -2.50 -31.69 14.14
N LEU A 481 -3.50 -32.45 13.71
CA LEU A 481 -3.59 -33.01 12.37
C LEU A 481 -4.23 -32.02 11.40
N TYR A 482 -3.77 -32.07 10.15
CA TYR A 482 -4.39 -31.34 9.05
C TYR A 482 -4.42 -32.17 7.77
N SER A 483 -5.28 -31.77 6.84
CA SER A 483 -5.22 -32.22 5.46
C SER A 483 -4.97 -31.05 4.53
N LEU A 484 -4.12 -31.25 3.52
CA LEU A 484 -3.74 -30.23 2.55
C LEU A 484 -3.95 -30.76 1.13
N GLU A 485 -4.52 -29.94 0.27
CA GLU A 485 -4.71 -30.22 -1.15
C GLU A 485 -4.21 -29.03 -1.97
N LEU A 486 -3.40 -29.30 -2.99
CA LEU A 486 -2.93 -28.30 -3.95
C LEU A 486 -3.43 -28.66 -5.34
N VAL A 487 -4.21 -27.77 -5.95
CA VAL A 487 -4.87 -27.99 -7.25
C VAL A 487 -4.34 -27.01 -8.28
N ASP A 488 -4.06 -27.52 -9.49
CA ASP A 488 -3.82 -26.69 -10.67
C ASP A 488 -5.17 -26.29 -11.28
N ARG A 489 -5.54 -25.01 -11.15
CA ARG A 489 -6.76 -24.48 -11.76
C ARG A 489 -6.58 -24.18 -13.26
N GLY A 490 -5.40 -24.48 -13.81
CA GLY A 490 -5.05 -24.26 -15.19
C GLY A 490 -4.94 -22.77 -15.54
N PRO A 491 -4.71 -22.47 -16.83
CA PRO A 491 -4.71 -21.09 -17.29
C PRO A 491 -6.09 -20.46 -17.11
N GLN A 492 -6.12 -19.13 -16.98
CA GLN A 492 -7.37 -18.38 -16.93
C GLN A 492 -8.26 -18.69 -18.16
N PRO A 493 -9.55 -19.02 -17.95
CA PRO A 493 -10.50 -19.21 -19.03
C PRO A 493 -10.55 -17.98 -19.94
N LYS A 494 -10.46 -18.23 -21.25
CA LYS A 494 -10.56 -17.15 -22.25
C LYS A 494 -12.02 -16.76 -22.45
N ALA A 495 -12.24 -15.48 -22.72
CA ALA A 495 -13.56 -14.97 -23.06
C ALA A 495 -14.19 -15.72 -24.25
N GLY A 496 -15.44 -16.15 -24.07
CA GLY A 496 -16.27 -16.70 -25.14
C GLY A 496 -16.70 -15.60 -26.13
N SER A 497 -17.35 -15.96 -27.24
CA SER A 497 -17.99 -14.97 -28.12
C SER A 497 -19.48 -14.90 -27.84
N LEU A 498 -20.03 -13.69 -27.76
CA LEU A 498 -21.46 -13.46 -27.58
C LEU A 498 -22.01 -12.58 -28.70
N LEU A 499 -23.18 -12.94 -29.22
CA LEU A 499 -23.88 -12.12 -30.19
C LEU A 499 -24.81 -11.15 -29.47
N VAL A 500 -24.77 -9.87 -29.86
CA VAL A 500 -25.74 -8.88 -29.39
C VAL A 500 -27.16 -9.31 -29.79
N GLY A 501 -28.10 -9.22 -28.85
CA GLY A 501 -29.47 -9.71 -28.96
C GLY A 501 -29.64 -11.18 -28.52
N SER A 502 -28.64 -11.77 -27.86
CA SER A 502 -28.73 -13.13 -27.32
C SER A 502 -28.61 -13.15 -25.79
N THR A 503 -29.11 -14.25 -25.20
CA THR A 503 -28.98 -14.52 -23.77
C THR A 503 -28.00 -15.66 -23.57
N ALA A 504 -26.90 -15.40 -22.86
CA ALA A 504 -26.02 -16.43 -22.34
C ALA A 504 -26.55 -16.94 -20.98
N ARG A 505 -26.46 -18.26 -20.75
CA ARG A 505 -26.76 -18.87 -19.46
C ARG A 505 -25.51 -19.62 -19.03
N GLY A 506 -25.02 -19.32 -17.84
CA GLY A 506 -23.83 -19.91 -17.26
C GLY A 506 -24.04 -20.30 -15.81
N THR A 507 -23.01 -20.89 -15.23
CA THR A 507 -22.92 -21.21 -13.81
C THR A 507 -21.52 -20.84 -13.39
N LEU A 508 -21.40 -19.84 -12.51
CA LEU A 508 -20.14 -19.48 -11.90
C LEU A 508 -19.71 -20.61 -10.96
N SER A 509 -18.46 -21.01 -11.09
CA SER A 509 -17.85 -22.16 -10.45
C SER A 509 -16.38 -21.87 -10.15
N GLU A 510 -15.79 -22.72 -9.31
CA GLU A 510 -14.37 -22.63 -8.96
C GLU A 510 -13.43 -22.85 -10.16
N THR A 511 -13.92 -23.26 -11.33
CA THR A 511 -13.07 -23.38 -12.53
C THR A 511 -13.04 -22.12 -13.40
N ASP A 512 -13.96 -21.18 -13.16
CA ASP A 512 -14.11 -19.98 -13.98
C ASP A 512 -13.01 -18.95 -13.72
N ALA A 513 -12.98 -17.90 -14.55
CA ALA A 513 -11.98 -16.86 -14.42
C ALA A 513 -12.14 -16.13 -13.08
N THR A 514 -11.03 -15.63 -12.53
CA THR A 514 -11.00 -14.94 -11.24
C THR A 514 -10.54 -13.51 -11.43
N ALA A 515 -11.22 -12.58 -10.76
CA ALA A 515 -10.76 -11.20 -10.63
C ALA A 515 -9.65 -11.11 -9.55
N GLU A 516 -9.05 -9.93 -9.38
CA GLU A 516 -7.98 -9.72 -8.40
C GLU A 516 -8.43 -10.00 -6.96
N ASN A 517 -9.69 -9.69 -6.64
CA ASN A 517 -10.33 -10.00 -5.37
C ASN A 517 -10.82 -11.47 -5.26
N ASN A 518 -10.38 -12.35 -6.18
CA ASN A 518 -10.76 -13.76 -6.25
C ASN A 518 -12.28 -14.02 -6.49
N SER A 519 -13.08 -13.03 -6.88
CA SER A 519 -14.46 -13.29 -7.33
C SER A 519 -14.47 -14.01 -8.69
N PHE A 520 -15.48 -14.85 -8.92
CA PHE A 520 -15.56 -15.64 -10.15
C PHE A 520 -16.31 -14.87 -11.23
N TYR A 521 -15.88 -15.00 -12.49
CA TYR A 521 -16.61 -14.47 -13.64
C TYR A 521 -16.45 -15.33 -14.90
N ASP A 522 -17.45 -15.22 -15.76
CA ASP A 522 -17.40 -15.63 -17.15
C ASP A 522 -17.23 -14.42 -18.06
N ALA A 523 -16.26 -14.46 -18.97
CA ALA A 523 -16.01 -13.37 -19.91
C ALA A 523 -16.59 -13.66 -21.31
N TYR A 524 -17.11 -12.61 -21.95
CA TYR A 524 -17.73 -12.66 -23.26
C TYR A 524 -17.29 -11.49 -24.15
N ARG A 525 -16.79 -11.78 -25.35
CA ARG A 525 -16.42 -10.80 -26.36
C ARG A 525 -17.61 -10.45 -27.24
N VAL A 526 -17.83 -9.15 -27.42
CA VAL A 526 -18.81 -8.57 -28.35
C VAL A 526 -18.10 -7.58 -29.29
N THR A 527 -18.48 -7.57 -30.57
CA THR A 527 -17.97 -6.58 -31.53
C THR A 527 -19.05 -5.54 -31.78
N LEU A 528 -18.71 -4.27 -31.58
CA LEU A 528 -19.63 -3.14 -31.66
C LEU A 528 -19.06 -2.07 -32.57
N ASN A 529 -19.95 -1.33 -33.24
CA ASN A 529 -19.58 -0.07 -33.87
C ASN A 529 -19.71 1.05 -32.84
N LYS A 530 -18.98 2.14 -33.09
CA LYS A 530 -19.09 3.38 -32.37
C LYS A 530 -20.55 3.83 -32.24
N ASP A 531 -20.88 4.34 -31.06
CA ASP A 531 -22.20 4.85 -30.68
C ASP A 531 -23.30 3.77 -30.60
N GLU A 532 -22.97 2.48 -30.73
CA GLU A 532 -23.93 1.40 -30.43
C GLU A 532 -24.24 1.34 -28.93
N LYS A 533 -25.52 1.41 -28.60
CA LYS A 533 -26.03 1.36 -27.23
C LYS A 533 -26.46 -0.05 -26.86
N LEU A 534 -26.01 -0.53 -25.72
CA LEU A 534 -26.38 -1.81 -25.13
C LEU A 534 -27.12 -1.63 -23.81
N LEU A 535 -28.09 -2.51 -23.58
CA LEU A 535 -28.63 -2.84 -22.27
C LEU A 535 -28.14 -4.24 -21.92
N ILE A 536 -27.33 -4.34 -20.88
CA ILE A 536 -26.77 -5.59 -20.39
C ILE A 536 -27.38 -5.86 -19.03
N THR A 537 -27.94 -7.05 -18.82
CA THR A 537 -28.50 -7.44 -17.53
C THR A 537 -28.01 -8.82 -17.14
N MET A 538 -27.60 -8.99 -15.89
CA MET A 538 -27.27 -10.27 -15.30
C MET A 538 -28.25 -10.56 -14.17
N VAL A 539 -28.95 -11.69 -14.29
CA VAL A 539 -29.93 -12.11 -13.30
C VAL A 539 -29.46 -13.42 -12.68
N SER A 540 -29.30 -13.44 -11.36
CA SER A 540 -29.04 -14.63 -10.56
C SER A 540 -29.79 -14.59 -9.23
N ASN A 541 -30.33 -15.74 -8.83
CA ASN A 541 -30.89 -15.95 -7.49
C ASN A 541 -29.90 -16.66 -6.55
N GLU A 542 -28.70 -16.99 -7.04
CA GLU A 542 -27.70 -17.82 -6.34
C GLU A 542 -26.39 -17.07 -6.11
N VAL A 543 -26.10 -16.06 -6.94
CA VAL A 543 -24.98 -15.14 -6.73
C VAL A 543 -25.48 -13.70 -6.66
N ASP A 544 -24.76 -12.92 -5.88
CA ASP A 544 -24.80 -11.47 -5.97
C ASP A 544 -24.10 -11.06 -7.26
N SER A 545 -24.86 -10.56 -8.24
CA SER A 545 -24.37 -10.43 -9.61
C SER A 545 -23.45 -9.23 -9.73
N PHE A 546 -22.36 -9.32 -10.50
CA PHE A 546 -21.50 -8.19 -10.82
C PHE A 546 -21.17 -8.18 -12.31
N LEU A 547 -21.64 -7.16 -13.01
CA LEU A 547 -21.38 -6.93 -14.42
C LEU A 547 -20.24 -5.94 -14.59
N MET A 548 -19.29 -6.28 -15.45
CA MET A 548 -18.23 -5.36 -15.88
C MET A 548 -18.16 -5.34 -17.40
N VAL A 549 -18.02 -4.16 -18.00
CA VAL A 549 -17.74 -3.99 -19.42
C VAL A 549 -16.39 -3.31 -19.53
N GLY A 550 -15.52 -3.85 -20.38
CA GLY A 550 -14.17 -3.36 -20.55
C GLY A 550 -13.59 -3.67 -21.92
N GLU A 551 -12.33 -3.34 -22.10
CA GLU A 551 -11.55 -3.68 -23.28
C GLU A 551 -10.21 -4.32 -22.90
N ASP A 552 -9.71 -5.17 -23.79
CA ASP A 552 -8.42 -5.86 -23.64
C ASP A 552 -7.35 -5.01 -24.33
N LYS A 553 -6.47 -4.39 -23.54
CA LYS A 553 -5.31 -3.62 -24.02
C LYS A 553 -4.03 -4.36 -23.68
N ASP A 554 -3.35 -4.85 -24.72
CA ASP A 554 -2.07 -5.55 -24.61
C ASP A 554 -2.06 -6.77 -23.67
N GLY A 555 -3.23 -7.37 -23.40
CA GLY A 555 -3.39 -8.52 -22.50
C GLY A 555 -4.02 -8.17 -21.15
N ASP A 556 -4.13 -6.89 -20.83
CA ASP A 556 -4.73 -6.40 -19.59
C ASP A 556 -6.16 -5.92 -19.83
N TYR A 557 -7.07 -6.27 -18.93
CA TYR A 557 -8.45 -5.83 -18.99
C TYR A 557 -8.61 -4.46 -18.33
N GLU A 558 -8.99 -3.46 -19.13
CA GLU A 558 -9.37 -2.14 -18.65
C GLU A 558 -10.89 -2.06 -18.51
N MET A 559 -11.36 -1.91 -17.27
CA MET A 559 -12.78 -1.73 -16.99
C MET A 559 -13.25 -0.35 -17.44
N LEU A 560 -14.35 -0.29 -18.18
CA LEU A 560 -14.98 0.95 -18.66
C LEU A 560 -16.24 1.31 -17.88
N THR A 561 -16.95 0.32 -17.34
CA THR A 561 -18.12 0.50 -16.47
C THR A 561 -18.43 -0.82 -15.76
N SER A 562 -19.08 -0.74 -14.60
CA SER A 562 -19.61 -1.90 -13.90
C SER A 562 -20.94 -1.58 -13.22
N ASP A 563 -21.62 -2.62 -12.74
CA ASP A 563 -22.82 -2.55 -11.90
C ASP A 563 -23.04 -3.90 -11.21
N ASP A 564 -23.51 -3.92 -9.97
CA ASP A 564 -23.85 -5.12 -9.19
C ASP A 564 -25.35 -5.23 -8.85
N ASP A 565 -26.00 -4.13 -8.50
CA ASP A 565 -27.39 -4.14 -7.97
C ASP A 565 -28.38 -3.28 -8.77
N GLY A 566 -27.97 -2.69 -9.90
CA GLY A 566 -28.73 -1.70 -10.65
C GLY A 566 -30.04 -2.20 -11.27
N LEU A 567 -30.32 -3.51 -11.22
CA LEU A 567 -31.64 -4.09 -11.52
C LEU A 567 -32.45 -4.39 -10.24
N SER A 568 -31.81 -4.94 -9.22
CA SER A 568 -32.30 -5.18 -7.85
C SER A 568 -31.18 -5.76 -6.99
N ASP A 569 -31.39 -5.89 -5.67
CA ASP A 569 -30.51 -6.51 -4.66
C ASP A 569 -29.41 -7.47 -5.18
N THR A 570 -29.75 -8.55 -5.88
CA THR A 570 -28.75 -9.54 -6.38
C THR A 570 -28.60 -9.56 -7.91
N HIS A 571 -29.03 -8.52 -8.62
CA HIS A 571 -29.10 -8.47 -10.08
C HIS A 571 -28.52 -7.18 -10.64
N ALA A 572 -27.59 -7.34 -11.58
CA ALA A 572 -26.88 -6.23 -12.20
C ALA A 572 -27.52 -5.80 -13.53
N LYS A 573 -27.41 -4.50 -13.83
CA LYS A 573 -27.80 -3.85 -15.07
C LYS A 573 -26.81 -2.76 -15.46
N VAL A 574 -26.23 -2.89 -16.66
CA VAL A 574 -25.40 -1.87 -17.29
C VAL A 574 -26.09 -1.32 -18.54
N GLU A 575 -26.28 0.00 -18.61
CA GLU A 575 -26.60 0.72 -19.85
C GLU A 575 -25.34 1.40 -20.37
N TRP A 576 -24.84 0.97 -21.52
CA TRP A 576 -23.53 1.40 -22.00
C TRP A 576 -23.50 1.68 -23.50
N THR A 577 -22.70 2.66 -23.92
CA THR A 577 -22.55 3.07 -25.32
C THR A 577 -21.11 2.86 -25.77
N ALA A 578 -20.90 2.13 -26.86
CA ALA A 578 -19.57 1.86 -27.39
C ALA A 578 -18.87 3.17 -27.83
N PRO A 579 -17.71 3.53 -27.26
CA PRO A 579 -17.02 4.79 -27.58
C PRO A 579 -16.39 4.79 -28.99
N GLU A 580 -16.03 3.60 -29.50
CA GLU A 580 -15.43 3.42 -30.82
C GLU A 580 -15.80 2.07 -31.46
N ASP A 581 -15.38 1.88 -32.72
CA ASP A 581 -15.51 0.59 -33.39
C ASP A 581 -14.50 -0.38 -32.77
N GLY A 582 -14.95 -1.49 -32.19
CA GLY A 582 -14.06 -2.32 -31.39
C GLY A 582 -14.63 -3.67 -30.96
N THR A 583 -13.77 -4.46 -30.30
CA THR A 583 -14.17 -5.66 -29.57
C THR A 583 -14.06 -5.36 -28.08
N TYR A 584 -15.17 -5.54 -27.36
CA TYR A 584 -15.28 -5.30 -25.94
C TYR A 584 -15.53 -6.62 -25.20
N GLU A 585 -15.12 -6.67 -23.94
CA GLU A 585 -15.31 -7.82 -23.05
C GLU A 585 -16.35 -7.48 -21.97
N ILE A 586 -17.39 -8.31 -21.89
CA ILE A 586 -18.41 -8.29 -20.85
C ILE A 586 -18.08 -9.42 -19.89
N ARG A 587 -17.84 -9.11 -18.62
CA ARG A 587 -17.65 -10.09 -17.55
C ARG A 587 -18.95 -10.17 -16.74
N ALA A 588 -19.50 -11.38 -16.67
CA ALA A 588 -20.62 -11.73 -15.80
C ALA A 588 -20.04 -12.47 -14.60
N GLY A 589 -19.97 -11.81 -13.45
CA GLY A 589 -19.29 -12.32 -12.26
C GLY A 589 -20.12 -12.24 -10.99
N SER A 590 -19.51 -12.66 -9.89
CA SER A 590 -20.03 -12.46 -8.54
C SER A 590 -19.43 -11.21 -7.91
N PHE A 591 -20.21 -10.51 -7.09
CA PHE A 591 -19.72 -9.38 -6.31
C PHE A 591 -18.78 -9.86 -5.20
N GLN A 592 -19.21 -10.84 -4.42
CA GLN A 592 -18.40 -11.43 -3.36
C GLN A 592 -17.47 -12.54 -3.86
N GLN A 593 -16.34 -12.71 -3.16
CA GLN A 593 -15.39 -13.79 -3.40
C GLN A 593 -16.05 -15.16 -3.22
N GLY A 594 -15.69 -16.12 -4.08
CA GLY A 594 -16.04 -17.53 -3.90
C GLY A 594 -17.50 -17.91 -4.15
N GLN A 595 -18.39 -16.95 -4.47
CA GLN A 595 -19.79 -17.26 -4.77
C GLN A 595 -19.93 -18.04 -6.08
N THR A 596 -20.66 -19.17 -6.01
CA THR A 596 -20.94 -20.02 -7.16
C THR A 596 -22.43 -20.12 -7.37
N GLY A 597 -22.87 -20.21 -8.62
CA GLY A 597 -24.30 -20.26 -8.92
C GLY A 597 -24.67 -19.96 -10.36
N ALA A 598 -25.89 -20.32 -10.72
CA ALA A 598 -26.40 -20.09 -12.07
C ALA A 598 -26.77 -18.62 -12.32
N TYR A 599 -26.53 -18.15 -13.54
CA TYR A 599 -26.95 -16.81 -13.98
C TYR A 599 -27.49 -16.81 -15.42
N ALA A 600 -28.21 -15.75 -15.77
CA ALA A 600 -28.60 -15.42 -17.13
C ALA A 600 -28.10 -14.02 -17.49
N LEU A 601 -27.20 -13.94 -18.47
CA LEU A 601 -26.69 -12.70 -19.04
C LEU A 601 -27.45 -12.38 -20.32
N ASN A 602 -28.12 -11.24 -20.36
CA ASN A 602 -28.80 -10.74 -21.55
C ASN A 602 -28.08 -9.50 -22.08
N VAL A 603 -27.80 -9.47 -23.38
CA VAL A 603 -27.15 -8.33 -24.05
C VAL A 603 -28.05 -7.87 -25.18
N GLU A 604 -28.73 -6.75 -24.99
CA GLU A 604 -29.69 -6.20 -25.95
C GLU A 604 -29.18 -4.90 -26.55
N LYS A 605 -29.46 -4.70 -27.84
CA LYS A 605 -29.21 -3.42 -28.49
C LYS A 605 -30.34 -2.45 -28.16
N GLN A 606 -30.01 -1.27 -27.65
CA GLN A 606 -30.99 -0.20 -27.52
C GLN A 606 -31.16 0.56 -28.84
N PRO A 607 -32.39 1.00 -29.16
CA PRO A 607 -32.71 1.67 -30.41
C PRO A 607 -32.11 3.07 -30.58
#